data_AF-A0A6I6WCF0-F1
#
_entry.id   AF-A0A6I6WCF0-F1
#
_cell.length_a   1.000
_cell.length_b   1.000
_cell.length_c   1.000
_cell.angle_alpha   90.00
_cell.angle_beta   90.00
_cell.angle_gamma   90.00
#
_symmetry.space_group_name_H-M   'P 1'
#
loop_
_entity.id
_entity.type
_entity.pdbx_description
1 polymer ?
#
loop_
_entity_poly.entity_id
_entity_poly.type
_entity_poly.pdbx_seq_one_letter_code
_entity_poly.pdbx_strand_id
1 'polypeptide(L)'
;MRTQNRRGTDTERRREAPRTTPWTTPGRPPDDPRMRGAEDMMAHPDTLRELLARYEALRIHIRRRPEDPERRREIDDVSYTLCVSTATCDIREALAAARRHIGAAEPT
;
A
#
# COMPACT_ATOMS: atom_id res chain seq x y z
N MET A 1 39.10 -14.77 -57.10
CA MET A 1 37.92 -14.27 -56.37
C MET A 1 37.99 -14.70 -54.91
N ARG A 2 38.40 -13.80 -54.02
CA ARG A 2 38.32 -13.97 -52.55
C ARG A 2 37.78 -12.67 -51.97
N THR A 3 36.60 -12.74 -51.37
CA THR A 3 36.03 -11.73 -50.48
C THR A 3 35.16 -12.52 -49.50
N GLN A 4 35.61 -12.74 -48.26
CA GLN A 4 35.42 -11.84 -47.10
C GLN A 4 33.93 -11.74 -46.73
N ASN A 5 33.48 -11.82 -45.48
CA ASN A 5 34.10 -11.99 -44.17
C ASN A 5 32.91 -12.31 -43.24
N ARG A 6 32.98 -13.36 -42.41
CA ARG A 6 31.90 -13.67 -41.48
C ARG A 6 31.80 -12.55 -40.45
N ARG A 7 30.60 -11.97 -40.36
CA ARG A 7 30.20 -10.95 -39.38
C ARG A 7 30.58 -11.39 -37.97
N GLY A 8 31.59 -10.73 -37.42
CA GLY A 8 31.89 -10.71 -36.00
C GLY A 8 31.28 -9.47 -35.36
N THR A 9 30.86 -9.66 -34.12
CA THR A 9 30.80 -8.67 -33.03
C THR A 9 29.88 -7.46 -33.23
N ASP A 10 28.72 -7.47 -32.59
CA ASP A 10 28.43 -6.62 -31.42
C ASP A 10 27.00 -6.92 -30.94
N THR A 11 26.87 -7.63 -29.82
CA THR A 11 25.64 -7.61 -29.03
C THR A 11 26.07 -7.46 -27.57
N GLU A 12 26.46 -6.24 -27.26
CA GLU A 12 25.82 -5.49 -26.18
C GLU A 12 25.62 -6.25 -24.87
N ARG A 13 26.67 -6.19 -24.04
CA ARG A 13 26.63 -5.51 -22.74
C ARG A 13 25.22 -5.23 -22.18
N ARG A 14 24.54 -6.24 -21.64
CA ARG A 14 23.60 -6.07 -20.51
C ARG A 14 23.71 -7.26 -19.55
N ARG A 15 24.75 -7.23 -18.73
CA ARG A 15 24.68 -7.83 -17.39
C ARG A 15 23.76 -6.95 -16.56
N GLU A 16 22.46 -7.12 -16.69
CA GLU A 16 21.50 -6.55 -15.75
C GLU A 16 21.60 -7.33 -14.44
N ALA A 17 22.23 -6.71 -13.45
CA ALA A 17 22.23 -7.17 -12.07
C ALA A 17 20.78 -7.33 -11.56
N PRO A 18 20.53 -8.29 -10.65
CA PRO A 18 19.19 -8.45 -10.07
C PRO A 18 18.80 -7.18 -9.33
N ARG A 19 17.64 -6.63 -9.67
CA ARG A 19 16.96 -5.55 -8.93
C ARG A 19 16.62 -6.06 -7.53
N THR A 20 17.57 -5.98 -6.60
CA THR A 20 17.30 -6.14 -5.18
C THR A 20 16.45 -4.96 -4.75
N THR A 21 15.14 -5.18 -4.61
CA THR A 21 14.23 -4.24 -3.96
C THR A 21 14.61 -4.15 -2.47
N PRO A 22 14.88 -2.96 -1.92
CA PRO A 22 15.45 -2.81 -0.58
C PRO A 22 14.48 -3.07 0.59
N TRP A 23 13.21 -3.41 0.35
CA TRP A 23 12.19 -3.43 1.41
C TRP A 23 11.64 -4.81 1.79
N THR A 24 12.11 -5.89 1.18
CA THR A 24 11.71 -7.25 1.58
C THR A 24 12.67 -7.81 2.61
N THR A 25 12.58 -7.30 3.85
CA THR A 25 13.17 -7.99 5.01
C THR A 25 12.06 -8.78 5.73
N PRO A 26 12.15 -10.12 5.83
CA PRO A 26 11.23 -10.89 6.65
C PRO A 26 11.58 -10.64 8.13
N GLY A 27 10.66 -10.01 8.87
CA GLY A 27 10.81 -9.80 10.33
C GLY A 27 10.74 -8.36 10.84
N ARG A 28 10.32 -7.38 10.03
CA ARG A 28 10.12 -6.00 10.52
C ARG A 28 8.98 -5.98 11.56
N PRO A 29 9.22 -5.53 12.81
CA PRO A 29 8.17 -5.43 13.81
C PRO A 29 7.18 -4.32 13.42
N PRO A 30 5.86 -4.49 13.64
CA PRO A 30 4.85 -3.52 13.24
C PRO A 30 4.82 -2.22 14.09
N ASP A 31 5.76 -1.99 15.01
CA ASP A 31 5.73 -0.84 15.94
C ASP A 31 7.13 -0.24 16.19
N ASP A 32 7.70 0.48 15.21
CA ASP A 32 8.85 1.37 15.45
C ASP A 32 8.36 2.81 15.73
N PRO A 33 8.54 3.37 16.95
CA PRO A 33 8.08 4.70 17.31
C PRO A 33 8.88 5.85 16.67
N ARG A 34 10.03 5.59 16.04
CA ARG A 34 10.92 6.65 15.51
C ARG A 34 10.48 7.24 14.17
N MET A 35 9.36 6.76 13.60
CA MET A 35 8.67 7.34 12.45
C MET A 35 7.43 8.19 12.84
N ARG A 36 7.33 8.65 14.10
CA ARG A 36 6.28 9.59 14.56
C ARG A 36 6.53 11.02 14.08
N GLY A 37 6.59 11.20 12.76
CA GLY A 37 6.48 12.50 12.10
C GLY A 37 5.17 12.68 11.34
N ALA A 38 4.34 11.64 11.26
CA ALA A 38 3.06 11.65 10.54
C ALA A 38 1.84 11.98 11.41
N GLU A 39 2.02 12.13 12.73
CA GLU A 39 0.90 12.40 13.66
C GLU A 39 0.21 13.74 13.37
N ASP A 40 0.91 14.69 12.75
CA ASP A 40 0.42 16.03 12.40
C ASP A 40 -0.26 16.09 11.00
N MET A 41 -0.25 14.98 10.25
CA MET A 41 -0.89 14.87 8.93
C MET A 41 -1.94 13.74 8.86
N MET A 42 -2.20 13.05 9.98
CA MET A 42 -3.30 12.08 10.01
C MET A 42 -4.65 12.81 10.02
N ALA A 43 -5.59 12.30 9.23
CA ALA A 43 -6.94 12.84 9.22
C ALA A 43 -7.58 12.78 10.62
N HIS A 44 -8.51 13.70 10.89
CA HIS A 44 -9.21 13.77 12.17
C HIS A 44 -9.77 12.40 12.56
N PRO A 45 -9.70 11.99 13.85
CA PRO A 45 -10.11 10.66 14.28
C PRO A 45 -11.57 10.33 13.92
N ASP A 46 -12.46 11.32 13.88
CA ASP A 46 -13.85 11.12 13.42
C ASP A 46 -13.96 10.74 11.93
N THR A 47 -13.19 11.40 11.07
CA THR A 47 -13.13 11.05 9.64
C THR A 47 -12.58 9.63 9.46
N LEU A 48 -11.58 9.25 10.24
CA LEU A 48 -11.05 7.88 10.21
C LEU A 48 -12.07 6.85 10.70
N ARG A 49 -12.87 7.15 11.74
CA ARG A 49 -13.95 6.26 12.21
C ARG A 49 -14.98 6.02 11.10
N GLU A 50 -15.39 7.07 10.40
CA GLU A 50 -16.36 6.97 9.31
C GLU A 50 -15.82 6.13 8.14
N LEU A 51 -14.57 6.39 7.73
CA LEU A 51 -13.91 5.63 6.67
C LEU A 51 -13.75 4.15 7.03
N LEU A 52 -13.40 3.84 8.28
CA LEU A 52 -13.33 2.46 8.78
C LEU A 52 -14.69 1.75 8.71
N ALA A 53 -15.75 2.38 9.21
CA ALA A 53 -17.10 1.82 9.18
C ALA A 53 -17.57 1.56 7.74
N ARG A 54 -17.32 2.50 6.82
CA ARG A 54 -17.66 2.34 5.41
C ARG A 54 -16.88 1.20 4.76
N TYR A 55 -15.57 1.10 5.02
CA TYR A 55 -14.72 0.02 4.52
C TYR A 55 -15.24 -1.36 4.97
N GLU A 56 -15.61 -1.50 6.25
CA GLU A 56 -16.12 -2.76 6.80
C GLU A 56 -17.46 -3.16 6.18
N ALA A 57 -18.40 -2.21 6.05
CA ALA A 57 -19.67 -2.43 5.37
C ALA A 57 -19.47 -2.90 3.92
N LEU A 58 -18.58 -2.24 3.16
CA LEU A 58 -18.26 -2.62 1.78
C LEU A 58 -17.60 -3.99 1.70
N ARG A 59 -16.68 -4.33 2.62
CA ARG A 59 -16.08 -5.66 2.69
C ARG A 59 -17.11 -6.76 2.89
N ILE A 60 -18.08 -6.53 3.77
CA ILE A 60 -19.16 -7.50 4.02
C ILE A 60 -20.03 -7.63 2.76
N HIS A 61 -20.35 -6.52 2.10
CA HIS A 61 -21.13 -6.51 0.88
C HIS A 61 -20.45 -7.31 -0.24
N ILE A 62 -19.18 -6.99 -0.55
CA ILE A 62 -18.40 -7.66 -1.60
C ILE A 62 -18.23 -9.15 -1.33
N ARG A 63 -18.11 -9.56 -0.05
CA ARG A 63 -18.07 -10.98 0.29
C ARG A 63 -19.37 -11.71 -0.10
N ARG A 64 -20.51 -11.03 -0.05
CA ARG A 64 -21.82 -11.59 -0.43
C ARG A 64 -22.10 -11.46 -1.93
N ARG A 65 -21.62 -10.38 -2.54
CA ARG A 65 -21.83 -10.01 -3.94
C ARG A 65 -20.51 -9.61 -4.59
N PRO A 66 -19.62 -10.58 -4.84
CA PRO A 66 -18.32 -10.29 -5.42
C PRO A 66 -18.45 -9.75 -6.84
N GLU A 67 -19.54 -10.01 -7.55
CA GLU A 67 -19.74 -9.58 -8.94
C GLU A 67 -20.12 -8.11 -9.11
N ASP A 68 -20.43 -7.38 -8.04
CA ASP A 68 -20.84 -5.97 -8.11
C ASP A 68 -19.62 -5.05 -8.41
N PRO A 69 -19.52 -4.49 -9.63
CA PRO A 69 -18.38 -3.68 -10.03
C PRO A 69 -18.37 -2.29 -9.39
N GLU A 70 -19.52 -1.73 -9.03
CA GLU A 70 -19.62 -0.42 -8.39
C GLU A 70 -19.10 -0.50 -6.97
N ARG A 71 -19.50 -1.55 -6.23
CA ARG A 71 -19.04 -1.78 -4.86
C ARG A 71 -17.57 -2.12 -4.78
N ARG A 72 -17.03 -2.82 -5.78
CA ARG A 72 -15.58 -3.04 -5.91
C ARG A 72 -14.80 -1.74 -6.07
N ARG A 73 -15.27 -0.83 -6.93
CA ARG A 73 -14.64 0.49 -7.08
C ARG A 73 -14.73 1.29 -5.79
N GLU A 74 -15.89 1.26 -5.16
CA GLU A 74 -16.11 1.99 -3.90
C GLU A 74 -15.17 1.51 -2.78
N ILE A 75 -14.92 0.19 -2.66
CA ILE A 75 -13.96 -0.30 -1.65
C ILE A 75 -12.53 0.08 -1.99
N ASP A 76 -12.15 0.12 -3.27
CA ASP A 76 -10.81 0.50 -3.71
C ASP A 76 -10.57 1.99 -3.42
N ASP A 77 -11.55 2.84 -3.69
CA ASP A 77 -11.51 4.27 -3.38
C ASP A 77 -11.37 4.52 -1.87
N VAL A 78 -12.20 3.85 -1.04
CA VAL A 78 -12.11 3.96 0.42
C VAL A 78 -10.77 3.44 0.94
N SER A 79 -10.25 2.36 0.36
CA SER A 79 -8.94 1.81 0.72
C SER A 79 -7.83 2.80 0.39
N TYR A 80 -7.88 3.42 -0.79
CA TYR A 80 -6.93 4.44 -1.22
C TYR A 80 -6.97 5.67 -0.30
N THR A 81 -8.17 6.17 0.02
CA THR A 81 -8.34 7.28 0.97
C THR A 81 -7.77 6.93 2.34
N LEU A 82 -8.08 5.74 2.88
CA LEU A 82 -7.51 5.29 4.16
C LEU A 82 -5.98 5.31 4.12
N CYS A 83 -5.36 4.70 3.12
CA CYS A 83 -3.91 4.67 2.97
C CYS A 83 -3.29 6.08 2.94
N VAL A 84 -3.85 7.00 2.15
CA VAL A 84 -3.36 8.39 2.08
C VAL A 84 -3.58 9.12 3.41
N SER A 85 -4.77 9.00 4.00
CA SER A 85 -5.13 9.66 5.27
C SER A 85 -4.35 9.15 6.48
N THR A 86 -3.79 7.94 6.41
CA THR A 86 -2.90 7.37 7.44
C THR A 86 -1.42 7.42 7.05
N ALA A 87 -1.09 8.01 5.89
CA ALA A 87 0.26 8.02 5.32
C ALA A 87 0.91 6.62 5.23
N THR A 88 0.13 5.59 4.86
CA THR A 88 0.58 4.20 4.65
C THR A 88 0.42 3.80 3.18
N CYS A 89 1.09 2.72 2.77
CA CYS A 89 0.99 2.19 1.41
C CYS A 89 0.14 0.91 1.28
N ASP A 90 -0.18 0.26 2.40
CA ASP A 90 -1.00 -0.96 2.46
C ASP A 90 -2.26 -0.76 3.31
N ILE A 91 -3.37 -1.38 2.90
CA ILE A 91 -4.65 -1.26 3.59
C ILE A 91 -4.61 -1.87 5.00
N ARG A 92 -3.87 -2.97 5.23
CA ARG A 92 -3.79 -3.58 6.57
C ARG A 92 -3.03 -2.66 7.53
N GLU A 93 -1.98 -2.01 7.04
CA GLU A 93 -1.23 -0.98 7.77
C GLU A 93 -2.13 0.24 8.05
N ALA A 94 -2.88 0.71 7.05
CA ALA A 94 -3.81 1.83 7.18
C ALA A 94 -4.86 1.57 8.27
N LEU A 95 -5.46 0.39 8.26
CA LEU A 95 -6.46 -0.01 9.27
C LEU A 95 -5.87 -0.06 10.68
N ALA A 96 -4.64 -0.56 10.83
CA ALA A 96 -3.96 -0.60 12.13
C ALA A 96 -3.60 0.79 12.65
N ALA A 97 -3.05 1.65 11.78
CA ALA A 97 -2.73 3.03 12.09
C ALA A 97 -3.98 3.84 12.47
N ALA A 98 -5.06 3.72 11.70
CA ALA A 98 -6.33 4.41 11.98
C ALA A 98 -6.91 4.02 13.34
N ARG A 99 -6.97 2.72 13.66
CA ARG A 99 -7.45 2.25 14.98
C ARG A 99 -6.60 2.75 16.12
N ARG A 100 -5.27 2.75 15.96
CA ARG A 100 -4.34 3.27 16.98
C ARG A 100 -4.53 4.78 17.19
N HIS A 101 -4.71 5.54 16.12
CA HIS A 101 -4.94 6.99 16.19
C HIS A 101 -6.26 7.33 16.89
N ILE A 102 -7.34 6.62 16.54
CA ILE A 102 -8.65 6.76 17.20
C ILE A 102 -8.55 6.45 18.70
N GLY A 103 -7.89 5.34 19.06
CA GLY A 103 -7.71 4.97 20.47
C GLY A 103 -6.80 5.91 21.25
N ALA A 104 -5.87 6.60 20.59
CA ALA A 104 -5.04 7.63 21.22
C ALA A 104 -5.81 8.96 21.42
N ALA A 105 -6.80 9.25 20.58
CA ALA A 105 -7.63 10.45 20.65
C ALA A 105 -8.79 10.35 21.65
N GLU A 106 -9.16 9.14 22.07
CA GLU A 106 -10.04 8.92 23.22
C GLU A 106 -9.19 8.58 24.45
N PRO A 107 -8.77 9.58 25.24
CA PRO A 107 -8.21 9.30 26.54
C PRO A 107 -9.33 8.75 27.42
N THR A 108 -9.28 7.44 27.70
CA THR A 108 -10.00 6.82 28.82
C THR A 108 -9.71 7.53 30.14
#